data_AF-K9K297-F1
#
_entry.id   AF-K9K297-F1
#
_cell.length_a   1.000
_cell.length_b   1.000
_cell.length_c   1.000
_cell.angle_alpha   90.00
_cell.angle_beta   90.00
_cell.angle_gamma   90.00
#
_symmetry.space_group_name_H-M   'P 1'
#
loop_
_entity.id
_entity.type
_entity.pdbx_description
1 polymer ?
#
loop_
_entity_poly.entity_id
_entity_poly.type
_entity_poly.pdbx_seq_one_letter_code
_entity_poly.pdbx_strand_id
1 'polypeptide(L)'
;GKRPFGVSLLYIGWDKHYGFQLYQSDPSGNYGGWKATCIGNNSAAAVSMLKQDYKEGEMTLKSALALAIKVLNKTMDVSKLSAEKVEIATLTRENGKTVIRVLKQKEVEQLIKKHEEEEAKAEREKKEKEQKEKEK
;
A
#
# COMPACT_ATOMS: atom_id res chain seq x y z
N GLY A 1 36.11 -7.29 -10.05
CA GLY A 1 34.75 -6.77 -10.36
C GLY A 1 34.51 -5.48 -9.61
N LYS A 2 33.68 -4.58 -10.15
CA LYS A 2 33.22 -3.38 -9.42
C LYS A 2 32.13 -3.77 -8.42
N ARG A 3 31.97 -3.01 -7.33
CA ARG A 3 30.87 -3.20 -6.37
C ARG A 3 29.52 -3.02 -7.09
N PRO A 4 28.55 -3.93 -6.93
CA PRO A 4 27.22 -3.76 -7.53
C PRO A 4 26.48 -2.58 -6.88
N PHE A 5 25.49 -2.04 -7.59
CA PHE A 5 24.58 -1.05 -7.03
C PHE A 5 23.66 -1.70 -5.99
N GLY A 6 23.77 -1.28 -4.73
CA GLY A 6 22.95 -1.81 -3.62
C GLY A 6 21.56 -1.18 -3.58
N VAL A 7 20.82 -1.19 -4.69
CA VAL A 7 19.51 -0.55 -4.80
C VAL A 7 18.50 -1.54 -5.40
N SER A 8 17.33 -1.63 -4.77
CA SER A 8 16.12 -2.22 -5.38
C SER A 8 15.16 -1.08 -5.71
N LEU A 9 14.45 -1.17 -6.83
CA LEU A 9 13.51 -0.14 -7.27
C LEU A 9 12.13 -0.72 -7.54
N LEU A 10 11.11 0.11 -7.32
CA LEU A 10 9.75 -0.13 -7.79
C LEU A 10 9.43 0.85 -8.91
N TYR A 11 8.83 0.35 -9.98
CA TYR A 11 8.44 1.12 -11.14
C TYR A 11 6.93 1.01 -11.29
N ILE A 12 6.24 2.15 -11.35
CA ILE A 12 4.83 2.22 -11.74
C ILE A 12 4.73 2.91 -13.10
N GLY A 13 3.88 2.40 -13.97
CA GLY A 13 3.75 2.93 -15.33
C GLY A 13 2.42 2.59 -15.98
N TRP A 14 2.15 3.27 -17.08
CA TRP A 14 1.07 2.92 -17.99
C TRP A 14 1.61 2.93 -19.42
N ASP A 15 1.30 1.90 -20.19
CA ASP A 15 1.54 1.88 -21.63
C ASP A 15 0.30 1.40 -22.41
N LYS A 16 0.38 1.50 -23.74
CA LYS A 16 -0.70 1.15 -24.66
C LYS A 16 -0.89 -0.37 -24.87
N HIS A 17 0.08 -1.19 -24.49
CA HIS A 17 0.09 -2.63 -24.76
C HIS A 17 -0.49 -3.42 -23.59
N TYR A 18 -0.13 -3.07 -22.37
CA TYR A 18 -0.46 -3.80 -21.15
C TYR A 18 -1.20 -2.94 -20.11
N GLY A 19 -1.37 -1.65 -20.36
CA GLY A 19 -2.03 -0.74 -19.41
C GLY A 19 -1.14 -0.47 -18.19
N PHE A 20 -1.76 -0.44 -17.00
CA PHE A 20 -1.05 -0.17 -15.74
C PHE A 20 -0.18 -1.36 -15.34
N GLN A 21 1.07 -1.07 -14.99
CA GLN A 21 2.07 -2.07 -14.62
C GLN A 21 2.85 -1.63 -13.38
N LEU A 22 3.23 -2.62 -12.57
CA LEU A 22 4.13 -2.47 -11.44
C LEU A 22 5.27 -3.49 -11.59
N TYR A 23 6.51 -2.99 -11.61
CA TYR A 23 7.70 -3.83 -11.67
C TYR A 23 8.60 -3.56 -10.47
N GLN A 24 9.37 -4.59 -10.11
CA GLN A 24 10.42 -4.50 -9.10
C GLN A 24 11.73 -4.98 -9.71
N SER A 25 12.84 -4.30 -9.41
CA SER A 25 14.21 -4.76 -9.71
C SER A 25 15.03 -4.91 -8.43
N ASP A 26 16.07 -5.75 -8.49
CA ASP A 26 17.02 -5.95 -7.40
C ASP A 26 18.49 -5.79 -7.84
N PRO A 27 19.45 -5.71 -6.89
CA PRO A 27 20.88 -5.54 -7.20
C PRO A 27 21.51 -6.62 -8.08
N SER A 28 20.86 -7.77 -8.24
CA SER A 28 21.35 -8.86 -9.10
C SER A 28 21.01 -8.64 -10.58
N GLY A 29 20.20 -7.62 -10.89
CA GLY A 29 19.73 -7.32 -12.24
C GLY A 29 18.45 -8.08 -12.62
N ASN A 30 17.90 -8.87 -11.71
CA ASN A 30 16.61 -9.51 -11.90
C ASN A 30 15.48 -8.50 -11.74
N TYR A 31 14.41 -8.67 -12.53
CA TYR A 31 13.19 -7.88 -12.42
C TYR A 31 11.95 -8.78 -12.56
N GLY A 32 10.85 -8.35 -11.97
CA GLY A 32 9.58 -9.08 -12.01
C GLY A 32 8.36 -8.16 -11.95
N GLY A 33 7.29 -8.56 -12.62
CA GLY A 33 6.00 -7.87 -12.61
C GLY A 33 5.14 -8.30 -11.43
N TRP A 34 4.46 -7.35 -10.80
CA TRP A 34 3.67 -7.56 -9.58
C TRP A 34 2.34 -6.84 -9.64
N LYS A 35 1.33 -7.38 -8.94
CA LYS A 35 0.05 -6.70 -8.68
C LYS A 35 0.11 -5.83 -7.43
N ALA A 36 0.85 -6.29 -6.43
CA ALA A 36 1.25 -5.54 -5.24
C ALA A 36 2.56 -6.14 -4.73
N THR A 37 3.51 -5.31 -4.30
CA THR A 37 4.78 -5.75 -3.73
C THR A 37 5.30 -4.72 -2.72
N CYS A 38 6.29 -5.10 -1.92
CA CYS A 38 6.98 -4.26 -0.96
C CYS A 38 8.47 -4.64 -0.94
N ILE A 39 9.34 -3.63 -0.82
CA ILE A 39 10.80 -3.80 -0.67
C ILE A 39 11.27 -3.07 0.59
N GLY A 40 12.47 -3.40 1.06
CA GLY A 40 13.06 -2.79 2.25
C GLY A 40 12.66 -3.49 3.55
N ASN A 41 12.70 -2.73 4.65
CA ASN A 41 12.49 -3.27 5.99
C ASN A 41 11.07 -3.82 6.14
N ASN A 42 10.92 -4.93 6.88
CA ASN A 42 9.63 -5.60 7.12
C ASN A 42 8.83 -5.98 5.85
N SER A 43 9.48 -6.08 4.68
CA SER A 43 8.83 -6.44 3.42
C SER A 43 8.10 -7.79 3.45
N ALA A 44 8.64 -8.79 4.17
CA ALA A 44 7.98 -10.09 4.32
C ALA A 44 6.61 -9.98 5.03
N ALA A 45 6.53 -9.19 6.10
CA ALA A 45 5.27 -8.93 6.81
C ALA A 45 4.30 -8.12 5.94
N ALA A 46 4.81 -7.10 5.25
CA ALA A 46 4.01 -6.28 4.33
C ALA A 46 3.40 -7.13 3.20
N VAL A 47 4.20 -7.98 2.56
CA VAL A 47 3.74 -8.88 1.49
C VAL A 47 2.72 -9.89 2.02
N SER A 48 2.88 -10.40 3.25
CA SER A 48 1.89 -11.28 3.87
C SER A 48 0.52 -10.60 4.00
N MET A 49 0.50 -9.35 4.47
CA MET A 49 -0.73 -8.56 4.56
C MET A 49 -1.32 -8.26 3.18
N LEU A 50 -0.49 -7.87 2.22
CA LEU A 50 -0.92 -7.62 0.84
C LEU A 50 -1.58 -8.86 0.23
N LYS A 51 -1.04 -10.06 0.47
CA LYS A 51 -1.65 -11.32 -0.01
C LYS A 51 -3.03 -11.60 0.58
N GLN A 52 -3.29 -11.20 1.82
CA GLN A 52 -4.57 -11.43 2.48
C GLN A 52 -5.64 -10.43 2.02
N ASP A 53 -5.27 -9.16 1.92
CA ASP A 53 -6.21 -8.06 1.76
C ASP A 53 -6.37 -7.58 0.31
N TYR A 54 -5.40 -7.81 -0.57
CA TYR A 54 -5.50 -7.43 -1.98
C TYR A 54 -6.57 -8.25 -2.69
N LYS A 55 -7.50 -7.57 -3.38
CA LYS A 55 -8.59 -8.20 -4.14
C LYS A 55 -8.33 -8.09 -5.63
N GLU A 56 -7.93 -9.20 -6.24
CA GLU A 56 -7.59 -9.23 -7.66
C GLU A 56 -8.77 -8.82 -8.54
N GLY A 57 -8.54 -7.88 -9.46
CA GLY A 57 -9.57 -7.39 -10.40
C GLY A 57 -10.56 -6.38 -9.81
N GLU A 58 -10.59 -6.21 -8.49
CA GLU A 58 -11.59 -5.37 -7.79
C GLU A 58 -10.98 -4.14 -7.10
N MET A 59 -9.65 -4.01 -7.10
CA MET A 59 -8.99 -2.86 -6.49
C MET A 59 -9.30 -1.57 -7.24
N THR A 60 -9.82 -0.60 -6.50
CA THR A 60 -9.93 0.80 -6.93
C THR A 60 -8.76 1.60 -6.37
N LEU A 61 -8.48 2.78 -6.92
CA LEU A 61 -7.45 3.66 -6.35
C LEU A 61 -7.73 3.98 -4.87
N LYS A 62 -9.00 4.17 -4.49
CA LYS A 62 -9.38 4.47 -3.11
C LYS A 62 -9.11 3.29 -2.18
N SER A 63 -9.49 2.07 -2.58
CA SER A 63 -9.24 0.88 -1.75
C SER A 63 -7.75 0.52 -1.71
N ALA A 64 -7.00 0.77 -2.77
CA ALA A 64 -5.54 0.60 -2.78
C ALA A 64 -4.84 1.57 -1.83
N LEU A 65 -5.27 2.84 -1.78
CA LEU A 65 -4.74 3.83 -0.82
C LEU A 65 -5.03 3.43 0.64
N ALA A 66 -6.25 2.99 0.93
CA ALA A 66 -6.61 2.51 2.27
C ALA A 66 -5.77 1.29 2.68
N LEU A 67 -5.59 0.32 1.77
CA LEU A 67 -4.74 -0.85 2.00
C LEU A 67 -3.28 -0.46 2.21
N ALA A 68 -2.75 0.47 1.42
CA ALA A 68 -1.37 0.95 1.57
C ALA A 68 -1.14 1.56 2.96
N ILE A 69 -2.06 2.40 3.45
CA ILE A 69 -2.00 2.97 4.80
C ILE A 69 -2.06 1.87 5.87
N LYS A 70 -2.97 0.89 5.74
CA LYS A 70 -3.08 -0.24 6.67
C LYS A 70 -1.77 -1.03 6.76
N VAL A 71 -1.15 -1.32 5.62
CA VAL A 71 0.13 -2.06 5.57
C VAL A 71 1.23 -1.23 6.22
N LEU A 72 1.37 0.05 5.86
CA LEU A 72 2.38 0.94 6.44
C LEU A 72 2.22 1.11 7.95
N ASN A 73 0.99 1.26 8.44
CA ASN A 73 0.70 1.39 9.87
C ASN A 73 1.16 0.16 10.67
N LYS A 74 1.13 -1.03 10.04
CA LYS A 74 1.50 -2.27 10.71
C LYS A 74 2.98 -2.64 10.57
N THR A 75 3.64 -2.19 9.52
CA THR A 75 5.04 -2.56 9.22
C THR A 75 6.06 -1.50 9.59
N MET A 76 5.63 -0.26 9.83
CA MET A 76 6.52 0.79 10.34
C MET A 76 6.68 0.67 11.86
N ASP A 77 7.92 0.78 12.34
CA ASP A 77 8.28 0.73 13.76
C ASP A 77 7.95 2.07 14.48
N VAL A 78 6.78 2.65 14.20
CA VAL A 78 6.29 3.88 14.84
C VAL A 78 4.96 3.60 15.52
N SER A 79 4.74 4.18 16.70
CA SER A 79 3.52 3.96 17.48
C SER A 79 2.27 4.54 16.82
N LYS A 80 2.43 5.58 15.99
CA LYS A 80 1.38 6.16 15.15
C LYS A 80 1.97 6.63 13.83
N LEU A 81 1.27 6.30 12.74
CA LEU A 81 1.59 6.82 11.42
C LEU A 81 1.30 8.32 11.35
N SER A 82 2.23 9.11 10.80
CA SER A 82 2.00 10.54 10.53
C SER A 82 2.30 10.87 9.08
N ALA A 83 1.65 11.91 8.55
CA ALA A 83 1.79 12.31 7.15
C ALA A 83 3.20 12.82 6.78
N GLU A 84 4.03 13.16 7.77
CA GLU A 84 5.44 13.52 7.55
C GLU A 84 6.35 12.30 7.36
N LYS A 85 5.90 11.12 7.79
CA LYS A 85 6.69 9.87 7.75
C LYS A 85 6.45 9.06 6.48
N VAL A 86 5.44 9.42 5.70
CA VAL A 86 5.07 8.69 4.48
C VAL A 86 4.84 9.65 3.33
N GLU A 87 5.30 9.26 2.15
CA GLU A 87 4.99 9.92 0.91
C GLU A 87 4.23 8.94 0.02
N ILE A 88 3.16 9.43 -0.61
CA ILE A 88 2.32 8.62 -1.48
C ILE A 88 2.24 9.31 -2.84
N ALA A 89 2.61 8.59 -3.88
CA ALA A 89 2.42 9.01 -5.26
C ALA A 89 1.39 8.12 -5.94
N THR A 90 0.61 8.71 -6.83
CA THR A 90 -0.40 8.03 -7.65
C THR A 90 -0.13 8.28 -9.12
N LEU A 91 -0.42 7.28 -9.95
CA LEU A 91 -0.37 7.39 -11.40
C LEU A 91 -1.75 7.00 -11.94
N THR A 92 -2.42 7.95 -12.58
CA THR A 92 -3.77 7.79 -13.15
C THR A 92 -3.78 8.08 -14.64
N ARG A 93 -4.89 7.72 -15.30
CA ARG A 93 -5.16 8.06 -16.70
C ARG A 93 -6.40 8.94 -16.75
N GLU A 94 -6.22 10.18 -17.20
CA GLU A 94 -7.27 11.20 -17.27
C GLU A 94 -7.31 11.73 -18.71
N ASN A 95 -8.45 11.60 -19.38
CA ASN A 95 -8.65 12.07 -20.77
C ASN A 95 -7.54 11.61 -21.73
N GLY A 96 -7.08 10.36 -21.61
CA GLY A 96 -6.02 9.82 -22.45
C GLY A 96 -4.60 10.32 -22.12
N LYS A 97 -4.42 11.04 -21.01
CA LYS A 97 -3.10 11.49 -20.52
C LYS A 97 -2.76 10.82 -19.19
N THR A 98 -1.48 10.55 -18.99
CA THR A 98 -0.97 9.97 -17.73
C THR A 98 -0.70 11.11 -16.78
N VAL A 99 -1.31 11.06 -15.60
CA VAL A 99 -1.13 12.06 -14.56
C VAL A 99 -0.42 11.39 -13.39
N ILE A 100 0.75 11.92 -13.02
CA ILE A 100 1.50 11.49 -11.85
C ILE A 100 1.36 12.57 -10.80
N ARG A 101 0.93 12.19 -9.60
CA ARG A 101 0.66 13.13 -8.52
C ARG A 101 1.16 12.59 -7.20
N VAL A 102 2.03 13.35 -6.56
CA VAL A 102 2.37 13.18 -5.14
C VAL A 102 1.25 13.80 -4.31
N LEU A 103 0.72 13.03 -3.37
CA LEU A 103 -0.35 13.49 -2.48
C LEU A 103 0.19 14.56 -1.54
N LYS A 104 -0.61 15.61 -1.30
CA LYS A 104 -0.28 16.63 -0.31
C LYS A 104 -0.43 16.02 1.10
N GLN A 105 0.32 16.54 2.07
CA GLN A 105 0.23 16.08 3.46
C GLN A 105 -1.21 16.06 3.99
N LYS A 106 -2.02 17.08 3.70
CA LYS A 106 -3.45 17.11 4.08
C LYS A 106 -4.26 15.91 3.57
N GLU A 107 -3.97 15.42 2.36
CA GLU A 107 -4.67 14.25 1.81
C GLU A 107 -4.20 12.98 2.50
N VAL A 108 -2.90 12.86 2.77
CA VAL A 108 -2.32 11.74 3.51
C VAL A 108 -2.86 11.69 4.94
N GLU A 109 -2.95 12.82 5.64
CA GLU A 109 -3.56 12.93 6.97
C GLU A 109 -5.02 12.44 6.97
N GLN A 110 -5.78 12.79 5.93
CA GLN A 110 -7.17 12.32 5.80
C GLN A 110 -7.25 10.80 5.62
N LEU A 111 -6.32 10.20 4.87
CA LEU A 111 -6.26 8.75 4.72
C LEU A 111 -5.90 8.05 6.04
N ILE A 112 -4.94 8.60 6.79
CA ILE A 112 -4.55 8.08 8.10
C ILE A 112 -5.72 8.15 9.08
N LYS A 113 -6.40 9.30 9.19
CA LYS A 113 -7.57 9.46 10.08
C LYS A 113 -8.69 8.49 9.74
N LYS A 114 -8.98 8.30 8.44
CA LYS A 114 -9.99 7.31 8.00
C LYS A 114 -9.61 5.89 8.41
N HIS A 115 -8.33 5.53 8.30
CA HIS A 115 -7.86 4.22 8.74
C HIS A 115 -8.03 4.03 10.25
N GLU A 116 -7.68 5.03 11.07
CA GLU A 116 -7.89 4.99 12.52
C GLU A 116 -9.37 4.81 12.89
N GLU A 117 -10.28 5.51 12.19
CA GLU A 117 -11.72 5.35 12.38
C GLU A 117 -12.23 3.96 11.98
N GLU A 118 -11.72 3.39 10.89
CA GLU A 118 -12.06 2.04 10.45
C GLU A 118 -11.56 0.96 11.42
N GLU A 119 -10.34 1.09 11.94
CA GLU A 119 -9.84 0.18 12.97
C GLU A 119 -10.66 0.26 14.25
N ALA A 120 -10.98 1.47 14.72
CA ALA A 120 -11.80 1.67 15.90
C ALA A 120 -13.21 1.08 15.75
N LYS A 121 -13.81 1.17 14.56
CA LYS A 121 -15.09 0.52 14.25
C LYS A 121 -14.97 -1.01 14.24
N ALA A 122 -13.95 -1.55 13.57
CA ALA A 122 -13.72 -2.98 13.51
C ALA A 122 -13.47 -3.60 14.90
N GLU A 123 -12.78 -2.90 15.80
CA GLU A 123 -12.59 -3.33 17.18
C GLU A 123 -13.90 -3.33 17.99
N ARG A 124 -14.74 -2.29 17.84
CA ARG A 124 -16.05 -2.23 18.50
C ARG A 124 -16.96 -3.36 18.04
N GLU A 125 -17.02 -3.61 16.73
CA GLU A 125 -17.82 -4.70 16.16
C GLU A 125 -17.34 -6.08 16.62
N LYS A 126 -16.02 -6.29 16.75
CA LYS A 126 -15.47 -7.54 17.31
C LYS A 126 -15.88 -7.72 18.77
N LYS A 127 -15.74 -6.68 19.61
CA LYS A 127 -16.16 -6.72 21.01
C LYS A 127 -17.65 -7.01 21.18
N GLU A 128 -18.49 -6.40 20.34
CA GLU A 128 -19.94 -6.66 20.35
C GLU A 128 -20.30 -8.09 19.91
N LYS A 129 -19.59 -8.65 18.92
CA LYS A 129 -19.78 -10.05 18.49
C LYS A 129 -19.36 -11.04 19.58
N GLU A 130 -18.19 -10.82 20.19
CA GLU A 130 -17.69 -11.64 21.29
C GLU A 130 -18.61 -11.59 22.52
N GLN A 131 -19.21 -10.43 22.81
CA GLN A 131 -20.15 -10.30 23.92
C GLN A 131 -21.46 -11.06 23.64
N LYS A 132 -21.99 -10.97 22.42
CA LYS A 132 -23.19 -11.73 22.00
C LYS A 132 -22.98 -13.24 21.95
N GLU A 133 -21.76 -13.70 21.66
CA GLU A 133 -21.43 -15.13 21.70
C GLU A 133 -21.29 -15.68 23.13
N LYS A 134 -20.86 -14.85 24.09
CA LYS A 134 -20.78 -15.24 25.52
C LYS A 134 -22.13 -15.26 26.24
N GLU A 135 -23.11 -14.54 25.71
CA GLU A 135 -24.48 -14.47 26.25
C GLU A 135 -25.41 -15.55 25.66
N LYS A 136 -24.94 -16.35 24.71
CA LYS A 136 -25.63 -17.53 24.15
C LYS A 136 -25.13 -18.82 24.77
#